data_AF-A0A955P952-F1
#
_entry.id   AF-A0A955P952-F1
#
_cell.length_a   1.000
_cell.length_b   1.000
_cell.length_c   1.000
_cell.angle_alpha   90.00
_cell.angle_beta   90.00
_cell.angle_gamma   90.00
#
_symmetry.space_group_name_H-M   'P 1'
#
loop_
_entity.id
_entity.type
_entity.pdbx_description
1 polymer ?
#
loop_
_entity_poly.entity_id
_entity_poly.type
_entity_poly.pdbx_seq_one_letter_code
_entity_poly.pdbx_strand_id
1 'polypeptide(L)'
;MDPPFRRICLEYSEKPHRFAKLVLGFHLAPVQREWTTNFLRNRFFHAAPRDHGKSTLYSYLLPLWEMVRNPEIRILLVGKTLDLAIRFVMSLRQEIETNPRIRSLYGNLKPDKPRA
;
A
#
# COMPACT_ATOMS: atom_id res chain seq x y z
N MET A 1 -7.42 19.01 -2.46
CA MET A 1 -7.94 17.75 -3.04
C MET A 1 -9.30 18.03 -3.64
N ASP A 2 -9.55 17.54 -4.85
CA ASP A 2 -10.85 17.57 -5.53
C ASP A 2 -11.93 16.87 -4.65
N PRO A 3 -13.14 17.43 -4.45
CA PRO A 3 -14.17 16.83 -3.58
C PRO A 3 -14.54 15.35 -3.88
N PRO A 4 -14.63 14.90 -5.14
CA PRO A 4 -14.79 13.48 -5.49
C PRO A 4 -13.66 12.59 -4.97
N PHE A 5 -12.40 13.01 -5.14
CA PHE A 5 -11.25 12.23 -4.68
C PHE A 5 -11.25 12.05 -3.15
N ARG A 6 -11.59 13.10 -2.41
CA ARG A 6 -11.73 13.03 -0.95
C ARG A 6 -12.76 11.97 -0.52
N ARG A 7 -13.89 11.89 -1.21
CA ARG A 7 -14.93 10.88 -0.94
C ARG A 7 -14.42 9.45 -1.19
N ILE A 8 -13.70 9.24 -2.28
CA ILE A 8 -13.10 7.94 -2.61
C ILE A 8 -12.11 7.51 -1.53
N CYS A 9 -11.23 8.42 -1.09
CA CYS A 9 -10.31 8.14 0.01
C CYS A 9 -11.07 7.75 1.28
N LEU A 10 -12.14 8.47 1.65
CA LEU A 10 -12.94 8.14 2.84
C LEU A 10 -13.62 6.77 2.73
N GLU A 11 -14.10 6.39 1.55
CA GLU A 11 -14.86 5.15 1.37
C GLU A 11 -13.96 3.89 1.31
N TYR A 12 -12.85 4.00 0.58
CA TYR A 12 -12.01 2.86 0.22
C TYR A 12 -10.65 2.83 0.90
N SER A 13 -10.13 4.00 1.32
CA SER A 13 -8.75 4.16 1.82
C SER A 13 -8.65 4.86 3.17
N GLU A 14 -9.75 5.10 3.89
CA GLU A 14 -9.68 5.72 5.22
C GLU A 14 -8.92 4.81 6.20
N LYS A 15 -9.16 3.49 6.11
CA LYS A 15 -8.56 2.48 6.97
C LYS A 15 -7.79 1.47 6.12
N PRO A 16 -6.55 1.09 6.49
CA PRO A 16 -5.74 0.22 5.63
C PRO A 16 -6.35 -1.17 5.42
N HIS A 17 -7.06 -1.72 6.42
CA HIS A 17 -7.73 -3.02 6.27
C HIS A 17 -8.96 -2.95 5.34
N ARG A 18 -9.62 -1.79 5.21
CA ARG A 18 -10.69 -1.58 4.22
C ARG A 18 -10.08 -1.54 2.82
N PHE A 19 -8.98 -0.81 2.65
CA PHE A 19 -8.23 -0.77 1.40
C PHE A 19 -7.78 -2.16 0.96
N ALA A 20 -7.17 -2.93 1.88
CA ALA A 20 -6.75 -4.30 1.64
C ALA A 20 -7.90 -5.16 1.10
N LYS A 21 -9.08 -5.11 1.74
CA LYS A 21 -10.23 -5.93 1.36
C LYS A 21 -10.90 -5.46 0.07
N LEU A 22 -11.23 -4.17 -0.01
CA LEU A 22 -12.09 -3.63 -1.07
C LEU A 22 -11.31 -3.37 -2.37
N VAL A 23 -10.06 -2.93 -2.27
CA VAL A 23 -9.25 -2.57 -3.43
C VAL A 23 -8.34 -3.72 -3.85
N LEU A 24 -7.62 -4.34 -2.91
CA LEU A 24 -6.66 -5.41 -3.22
C LEU A 24 -7.26 -6.83 -3.13
N GLY A 25 -8.47 -6.99 -2.58
CA GLY A 25 -9.10 -8.31 -2.41
C GLY A 25 -8.45 -9.17 -1.32
N PHE A 26 -7.63 -8.60 -0.44
CA PHE A 26 -6.97 -9.33 0.63
C PHE A 26 -7.90 -9.60 1.81
N HIS A 27 -7.86 -10.84 2.29
CA HIS A 27 -8.54 -11.27 3.52
C HIS A 27 -7.53 -11.29 4.67
N LEU A 28 -7.48 -10.20 5.43
CA LEU A 28 -6.60 -10.11 6.60
C LEU A 28 -7.17 -10.90 7.78
N ALA A 29 -6.34 -11.76 8.36
CA ALA A 29 -6.62 -12.40 9.65
C ALA A 29 -6.80 -11.34 10.76
N PRO A 30 -7.48 -11.65 11.89
CA PRO A 30 -7.72 -10.68 12.95
C PRO A 30 -6.44 -9.97 13.43
N VAL A 31 -5.37 -10.73 13.66
CA VAL A 31 -4.07 -10.19 14.08
C VAL A 31 -3.44 -9.28 13.01
N GLN A 32 -3.55 -9.63 11.73
CA GLN A 32 -3.07 -8.80 10.64
C GLN A 32 -3.87 -7.50 10.52
N ARG A 33 -5.19 -7.57 10.75
CA ARG A 33 -6.04 -6.36 10.81
C ARG A 33 -5.61 -5.44 11.94
N GLU A 34 -5.31 -5.99 13.12
CA GLU A 34 -4.77 -5.22 14.24
C GLU A 34 -3.44 -4.56 13.86
N TRP A 35 -2.55 -5.28 13.18
CA TRP A 35 -1.24 -4.77 12.74
C TRP A 35 -1.34 -3.59 11.76
N THR A 36 -2.48 -3.43 11.06
CA THR A 36 -2.71 -2.25 10.21
C THR A 36 -2.83 -0.95 11.01
N THR A 37 -3.11 -1.01 12.32
CA THR A 37 -3.13 0.20 13.17
C THR A 37 -1.73 0.82 13.28
N ASN A 38 -0.67 0.04 13.09
CA ASN A 38 0.71 0.54 13.07
C ASN A 38 1.03 1.43 11.86
N PHE A 39 0.20 1.42 10.81
CA PHE A 39 0.45 2.21 9.59
C PHE A 39 0.38 3.72 9.85
N LEU A 40 -0.34 4.11 10.91
CA LEU A 40 -0.48 5.51 11.33
C LEU A 40 0.65 5.98 12.26
N ARG A 41 1.58 5.10 12.63
CA ARG A 41 2.69 5.44 13.54
C ARG A 41 3.84 6.03 12.73
N ASN A 42 4.33 7.20 13.16
CA ASN A 42 5.47 7.86 12.50
C ASN A 42 6.78 7.04 12.61
N ARG A 43 7.00 6.39 13.76
CA ARG A 43 8.12 5.49 14.01
C ARG A 43 7.63 4.30 14.81
N PHE A 44 7.92 3.09 14.35
CA PHE A 44 7.56 1.87 15.06
C PHE A 44 8.55 0.74 14.74
N PHE A 45 8.61 -0.23 15.64
CA PHE A 45 9.28 -1.51 15.44
C PHE A 45 8.28 -2.63 15.73
N HIS A 46 8.31 -3.68 14.93
CA HIS A 46 7.40 -4.81 15.08
C HIS A 46 8.14 -6.14 15.00
N ALA A 47 8.38 -6.76 16.15
CA ALA A 47 8.83 -8.14 16.25
C ALA A 47 7.64 -9.10 16.11
N ALA A 48 7.40 -9.59 14.88
CA ALA A 48 6.39 -10.60 14.59
C ALA A 48 7.02 -11.91 14.10
N PRO A 49 6.40 -13.08 14.38
CA PRO A 49 6.87 -14.38 13.92
C PRO A 49 7.09 -14.46 12.40
N ARG A 50 7.95 -15.40 11.96
CA ARG A 50 8.16 -15.68 10.53
C ARG A 50 6.89 -16.26 9.90
N ASP A 51 6.71 -16.02 8.60
CA ASP A 51 5.59 -16.58 7.82
C ASP A 51 4.17 -16.17 8.25
N HIS A 52 4.04 -15.01 8.92
CA HIS A 52 2.74 -14.43 9.31
C HIS A 52 2.30 -13.25 8.43
N GLY A 53 2.96 -13.03 7.29
CA GLY A 53 2.57 -11.99 6.32
C GLY A 53 2.98 -10.55 6.70
N LYS A 54 3.83 -10.35 7.72
CA LYS A 54 4.29 -9.01 8.10
C LYS A 54 4.93 -8.22 6.95
N SER A 55 5.72 -8.87 6.08
CA SER A 55 6.32 -8.22 4.92
C SER A 55 5.26 -7.86 3.88
N THR A 56 4.23 -8.68 3.70
CA THR A 56 3.07 -8.34 2.84
C THR A 56 2.35 -7.09 3.35
N LEU A 57 2.21 -6.94 4.68
CA LEU A 57 1.60 -5.74 5.25
C LEU A 57 2.50 -4.51 5.08
N TYR A 58 3.76 -4.58 5.52
CA TYR A 58 4.61 -3.39 5.63
C TYR A 58 5.38 -3.03 4.34
N SER A 59 5.69 -4.00 3.49
CA SER A 59 6.45 -3.78 2.24
C SER A 59 5.58 -3.74 1.00
N TYR A 60 4.28 -4.08 1.10
CA TYR A 60 3.37 -4.09 -0.04
C TYR A 60 2.06 -3.31 0.25
N LEU A 61 1.27 -3.71 1.25
CA LEU A 61 -0.01 -3.05 1.54
C LEU A 61 0.17 -1.59 2.01
N LEU A 62 1.08 -1.33 2.95
CA LEU A 62 1.34 0.01 3.48
C LEU A 62 1.77 0.98 2.37
N PRO A 63 2.78 0.68 1.53
CA PRO A 63 3.15 1.57 0.43
C PRO A 63 2.01 1.87 -0.53
N LEU A 64 1.23 0.86 -0.96
CA LEU A 64 0.08 1.08 -1.84
C LEU A 64 -0.95 2.02 -1.20
N TRP A 65 -1.26 1.78 0.08
CA TRP A 65 -2.23 2.56 0.83
C TRP A 65 -1.79 4.02 1.03
N GLU A 66 -0.49 4.26 1.22
CA GLU A 66 0.06 5.62 1.27
C GLU A 66 0.02 6.30 -0.11
N MET A 67 0.44 5.61 -1.17
CA MET A 67 0.47 6.17 -2.54
C MET A 67 -0.92 6.56 -3.07
N VAL A 68 -1.96 5.78 -2.79
CA VAL A 68 -3.34 6.13 -3.22
C VAL A 68 -3.90 7.34 -2.46
N ARG A 69 -3.38 7.66 -1.27
CA ARG A 69 -3.79 8.80 -0.45
C ARG A 69 -2.95 10.04 -0.74
N ASN A 70 -1.69 9.84 -1.10
CA ASN A 70 -0.76 10.89 -1.47
C ASN A 70 0.13 10.42 -2.64
N PRO A 71 -0.27 10.66 -3.89
CA PRO A 71 0.49 10.23 -5.07
C PRO A 71 1.91 10.81 -5.15
N GLU A 72 2.18 11.93 -4.46
CA GLU A 72 3.49 12.59 -4.42
C GLU A 72 4.42 12.06 -3.30
N ILE A 73 3.96 11.06 -2.54
CA ILE A 73 4.76 10.50 -1.45
C ILE A 73 6.01 9.79 -1.99
N ARG A 74 7.13 9.97 -1.29
CA ARG A 74 8.38 9.23 -1.56
C ARG A 74 8.58 8.16 -0.51
N ILE A 75 8.67 6.91 -0.96
CA ILE A 75 8.80 5.74 -0.08
C ILE A 75 10.11 5.02 -0.40
N LEU A 76 10.93 4.78 0.62
CA LEU A 76 12.11 3.93 0.53
C LEU A 76 11.80 2.57 1.17
N LEU A 77 11.87 1.50 0.38
CA LEU A 77 11.78 0.14 0.90
C LEU A 77 13.18 -0.42 1.15
N VAL A 78 13.43 -0.82 2.39
CA VAL A 78 14.69 -1.46 2.80
C VAL A 78 14.40 -2.91 3.15
N GLY A 79 15.15 -3.83 2.53
CA GLY A 79 15.05 -5.27 2.76
C GLY A 79 16.36 -5.85 3.25
N LYS A 80 16.32 -7.12 3.73
CA LYS A 80 17.52 -7.87 4.12
C LYS A 80 18.52 -8.05 2.95
N THR A 81 18.00 -8.18 1.73
CA THR A 81 18.77 -8.28 0.50
C THR A 81 18.20 -7.33 -0.54
N LEU A 82 19.06 -6.91 -1.49
CA LEU A 82 18.64 -6.06 -2.61
C LEU A 82 17.55 -6.74 -3.45
N ASP A 83 17.71 -8.03 -3.77
CA ASP A 83 16.74 -8.78 -4.57
C ASP A 83 15.35 -8.83 -3.93
N LEU A 84 15.28 -8.99 -2.60
CA LEU A 84 14.01 -9.00 -1.89
C LEU A 84 13.33 -7.63 -1.97
N ALA A 85 14.09 -6.54 -1.81
CA ALA A 85 13.57 -5.19 -1.94
C ALA A 85 13.08 -4.91 -3.38
N ILE A 86 13.86 -5.30 -4.40
CA ILE A 86 13.49 -5.16 -5.81
C ILE A 86 12.19 -5.91 -6.11
N ARG A 87 12.03 -7.15 -5.61
CA ARG A 87 10.79 -7.92 -5.81
C ARG A 87 9.57 -7.18 -5.30
N PHE A 88 9.63 -6.60 -4.10
CA PHE A 88 8.51 -5.80 -3.58
C PHE A 88 8.22 -4.56 -4.43
N VAL A 89 9.25 -3.83 -4.86
CA VAL A 89 9.08 -2.66 -5.73
C VAL A 89 8.43 -3.05 -7.07
N MET A 90 8.86 -4.17 -7.66
CA MET A 90 8.27 -4.67 -8.90
C MET A 90 6.81 -5.11 -8.70
N SER A 91 6.49 -5.79 -7.60
CA SER A 91 5.11 -6.14 -7.27
C SER A 91 4.23 -4.91 -7.05
N LEU A 92 4.73 -3.87 -6.39
CA LEU A 92 4.01 -2.61 -6.21
C LEU A 92 3.72 -1.93 -7.55
N ARG A 93 4.74 -1.85 -8.42
CA ARG A 93 4.60 -1.30 -9.77
C ARG A 93 3.57 -2.07 -10.58
N GLN A 94 3.67 -3.39 -10.61
CA GLN A 94 2.73 -4.25 -11.32
C GLN A 94 1.29 -4.04 -10.80
N GLU A 95 1.10 -3.94 -9.49
CA GLU A 95 -0.22 -3.71 -8.89
C GLU A 95 -0.82 -2.38 -9.37
N ILE A 96 -0.02 -1.30 -9.35
CA ILE A 96 -0.45 0.02 -9.82
C ILE A 96 -0.80 0.00 -11.31
N GLU A 97 -0.01 -0.70 -12.13
CA GLU A 97 -0.17 -0.74 -13.58
C GLU A 97 -1.36 -1.62 -14.02
N THR A 98 -1.68 -2.66 -13.24
CA THR A 98 -2.61 -3.72 -13.68
C THR A 98 -3.91 -3.81 -12.89
N ASN A 99 -3.99 -3.28 -11.66
CA ASN A 99 -5.22 -3.39 -10.86
C ASN A 99 -6.30 -2.40 -11.37
N PRO A 100 -7.42 -2.89 -11.95
CA PRO A 100 -8.47 -2.02 -12.49
C PRO A 100 -9.21 -1.23 -11.40
N ARG A 101 -9.26 -1.73 -10.15
CA ARG A 101 -9.87 -1.01 -9.03
C ARG A 101 -9.02 0.18 -8.61
N ILE A 102 -7.69 0.05 -8.62
CA ILE A 102 -6.80 1.18 -8.35
C ILE A 102 -7.02 2.26 -9.41
N ARG A 103 -6.99 1.87 -10.69
CA ARG A 103 -7.15 2.82 -11.81
C ARG A 103 -8.52 3.51 -11.82
N SER A 104 -9.59 2.77 -11.55
CA SER A 104 -10.95 3.34 -11.57
C SER A 104 -11.23 4.25 -10.38
N LEU A 105 -10.66 3.97 -9.20
CA LEU A 105 -10.89 4.76 -7.99
C LEU A 105 -9.94 5.94 -7.86
N TYR A 106 -8.64 5.73 -8.08
CA TYR A 106 -7.60 6.74 -7.79
C TYR A 106 -7.01 7.36 -9.05
N GLY A 107 -7.48 6.95 -10.22
CA GLY A 107 -6.95 7.40 -11.50
C GLY A 107 -5.58 6.80 -11.79
N ASN A 108 -4.79 7.54 -12.55
CA ASN A 108 -3.50 7.07 -13.04
C ASN A 108 -2.37 7.48 -12.07
N LEU A 109 -1.86 6.52 -11.29
CA LEU A 109 -0.78 6.76 -10.32
C LEU A 109 0.62 6.68 -10.93
N LYS A 110 0.74 6.52 -12.25
CA LYS A 110 2.02 6.62 -12.95
C LYS A 110 2.32 8.09 -13.28
N PRO A 111 3.58 8.53 -13.16
CA PRO A 111 3.97 9.84 -13.64
C PRO A 111 3.80 9.94 -15.15
N ASP A 112 3.35 11.10 -15.66
CA ASP A 112 3.23 11.35 -17.10
C ASP A 112 4.58 11.27 -17.82
N LYS A 113 5.65 11.63 -17.10
CA LYS A 113 7.04 11.58 -17.58
C LYS A 113 7.91 10.85 -16.53
N PRO A 114 8.18 9.54 -16.72
CA PRO A 114 9.16 8.84 -15.89
C PRO A 114 10.51 9.56 -16.00
N ARG A 115 11.23 9.71 -14.89
CA ARG A 115 12.64 10.12 -14.97
C ARG A 115 13.40 8.95 -15.59
N ALA A 116 14.08 9.22 -16.71
CA ALA A 116 15.01 8.30 -17.37
C ALA A 116 16.20 7.99 -16.46
#